data_AF-A0AAP3A606-F1
#
_entry.id   AF-A0AAP3A606-F1
#
_cell.length_a   1.000
_cell.length_b   1.000
_cell.length_c   1.000
_cell.angle_alpha   90.00
_cell.angle_beta   90.00
_cell.angle_gamma   90.00
#
_symmetry.space_group_name_H-M   'P 1'
#
loop_
_entity.id
_entity.type
_entity.pdbx_description
1 polymer ?
#
loop_
_entity_poly.entity_id
_entity_poly.type
_entity_poly.pdbx_seq_one_letter_code
_entity_poly.pdbx_strand_id
1 'polypeptide(L)'
;SEYEEITSIQKLIPWQADLQPLIAEGADPKTKVIAFTVTEGGYYLNTSHKLEVNNPDLAADLKGGCKTIYGVITRILEARMANNAGPLTLLN
;
A
#
# COMPACT_ATOMS: atom_id res chain seq x y z
N SER A 1 -10.64 -30.98 -19.68
CA SER A 1 -10.31 -29.66 -19.12
C SER A 1 -9.53 -29.90 -17.84
N GLU A 2 -8.30 -29.41 -17.77
CA GLU A 2 -7.52 -29.44 -16.53
C GLU A 2 -8.00 -28.31 -15.62
N TYR A 3 -8.07 -28.59 -14.32
CA TYR A 3 -8.37 -27.63 -13.27
C TYR A 3 -7.20 -27.65 -12.28
N GLU A 4 -6.85 -26.48 -11.76
CA GLU A 4 -5.81 -26.32 -10.75
C GLU A 4 -6.35 -25.49 -9.58
N GLU A 5 -6.03 -25.93 -8.35
CA GLU A 5 -6.34 -25.18 -7.13
C GLU A 5 -5.17 -24.26 -6.77
N ILE A 6 -5.46 -22.97 -6.60
CA ILE A 6 -4.45 -21.96 -6.25
C ILE A 6 -4.39 -21.77 -4.73
N THR A 7 -3.22 -22.07 -4.16
CA THR A 7 -2.98 -22.03 -2.70
C THR A 7 -1.93 -20.99 -2.30
N SER A 8 -1.50 -20.13 -3.23
CA SER A 8 -0.43 -19.14 -3.01
C SER A 8 -0.82 -18.00 -2.06
N ILE A 9 -2.11 -17.77 -1.81
CA ILE A 9 -2.59 -16.79 -0.83
C ILE A 9 -2.67 -17.47 0.54
N GLN A 10 -1.76 -17.10 1.45
CA GLN A 10 -1.67 -17.71 2.78
C GLN A 10 -2.46 -16.95 3.85
N LYS A 11 -2.65 -15.64 3.66
CA LYS A 11 -3.24 -14.75 4.66
C LYS A 11 -4.12 -13.71 3.98
N LEU A 12 -5.35 -13.59 4.46
CA LEU A 12 -6.24 -12.49 4.13
C LEU A 12 -6.24 -11.50 5.29
N ILE A 13 -6.01 -10.22 4.98
CA ILE A 13 -6.09 -9.13 5.96
C ILE A 13 -7.35 -8.33 5.66
N PRO A 14 -8.39 -8.40 6.51
CA PRO A 14 -9.58 -7.60 6.35
C PRO A 14 -9.28 -6.10 6.44
N TRP A 15 -10.03 -5.29 5.71
CA TRP A 15 -9.97 -3.84 5.82
C TRP A 15 -10.36 -3.38 7.23
N GLN A 16 -9.64 -2.39 7.75
CA GLN A 16 -9.95 -1.70 9.00
C GLN A 16 -9.67 -0.21 8.83
N ALA A 17 -10.42 0.65 9.51
CA ALA A 17 -10.34 2.09 9.32
C ALA A 17 -8.97 2.69 9.65
N ASP A 18 -8.24 2.09 10.60
CA ASP A 18 -6.90 2.52 11.00
C ASP A 18 -5.76 1.85 10.21
N LEU A 19 -6.11 0.85 9.39
CA LEU A 19 -5.21 0.04 8.57
C LEU A 19 -4.04 -0.60 9.35
N GLN A 20 -4.14 -0.68 10.69
CA GLN A 20 -3.04 -1.15 11.54
C GLN A 20 -2.56 -2.56 11.18
N PRO A 21 -3.44 -3.55 10.94
CA PRO A 21 -2.98 -4.89 10.55
C PRO A 21 -2.26 -4.91 9.20
N LEU A 22 -2.69 -4.07 8.25
CA LEU A 22 -2.05 -3.97 6.93
C LEU A 22 -0.68 -3.31 7.04
N ILE A 23 -0.58 -2.23 7.82
CA ILE A 23 0.68 -1.53 8.07
C ILE A 23 1.68 -2.47 8.77
N ALA A 24 1.22 -3.21 9.78
CA ALA A 24 2.04 -4.19 10.49
C ALA A 24 2.57 -5.29 9.56
N GLU A 25 1.72 -5.84 8.68
CA GLU A 25 2.15 -6.86 7.71
C GLU A 25 3.18 -6.29 6.71
N GLY A 26 2.94 -5.09 6.18
CA GLY A 26 3.87 -4.44 5.25
C GLY A 26 5.21 -4.07 5.91
N ALA A 27 5.17 -3.74 7.21
CA ALA A 27 6.34 -3.37 7.98
C ALA A 27 7.17 -4.57 8.46
N ASP A 28 6.61 -5.79 8.47
CA ASP A 28 7.34 -6.99 8.84
C ASP A 28 8.59 -7.15 7.94
N PRO A 29 9.79 -7.36 8.52
CA PRO A 29 11.00 -7.62 7.75
C PRO A 29 10.88 -8.78 6.76
N LYS A 30 9.97 -9.75 6.97
CA LYS A 30 9.67 -10.85 6.03
C LYS A 30 8.97 -10.37 4.77
N THR A 31 8.23 -9.27 4.83
CA THR A 31 7.64 -8.63 3.65
C THR A 31 8.75 -7.92 2.87
N LYS A 32 9.03 -8.42 1.66
CA LYS A 32 10.08 -7.91 0.77
C LYS A 32 9.55 -7.21 -0.47
N VAL A 33 8.34 -7.56 -0.89
CA VAL A 33 7.68 -7.01 -2.06
C VAL A 33 6.23 -6.69 -1.69
N ILE A 34 5.75 -5.53 -2.10
CA ILE A 34 4.32 -5.23 -2.13
C ILE A 34 3.92 -4.97 -3.56
N ALA A 35 3.00 -5.80 -4.07
CA ALA A 35 2.37 -5.63 -5.36
C ALA A 35 0.98 -5.05 -5.17
N PHE A 36 0.56 -4.17 -6.06
CA PHE A 36 -0.76 -3.54 -6.00
C PHE A 36 -1.45 -3.70 -7.34
N THR A 37 -2.72 -4.08 -7.28
CA THR A 37 -3.61 -4.10 -8.44
C THR A 37 -4.64 -2.99 -8.25
N VAL A 38 -4.22 -1.75 -8.48
CA VAL A 38 -5.13 -0.61 -8.55
C VAL A 38 -5.43 -0.27 -10.01
N THR A 39 -6.65 0.19 -10.29
CA THR A 39 -6.97 0.76 -11.60
C THR A 39 -6.22 2.08 -11.78
N GLU A 40 -6.23 2.64 -13.00
CA GLU A 40 -5.53 3.89 -13.34
C GLU A 40 -5.91 5.04 -12.39
N GLY A 41 -7.18 5.10 -11.96
CA GLY A 41 -7.66 6.11 -11.00
C GLY A 41 -7.05 5.97 -9.59
N GLY A 42 -6.58 4.78 -9.22
CA GLY A 42 -5.96 4.51 -7.92
C GLY A 42 -4.55 5.08 -7.75
N TYR A 43 -3.92 5.55 -8.84
CA TYR A 43 -2.64 6.25 -8.80
C TYR A 43 -2.80 7.77 -8.64
N TYR A 44 -4.02 8.31 -8.63
CA TYR A 44 -4.28 9.74 -8.41
C TYR A 44 -3.42 10.66 -9.29
N LEU A 45 -3.23 10.29 -10.55
CA LEU A 45 -2.46 11.07 -11.52
C LEU A 45 -3.40 11.95 -12.34
N ASN A 46 -3.00 13.20 -12.56
CA ASN A 46 -3.65 14.10 -13.49
C ASN A 46 -3.28 13.75 -14.95
N THR A 47 -3.89 14.45 -15.91
CA THR A 47 -3.65 14.25 -17.36
C THR A 47 -2.20 14.47 -17.79
N SER A 48 -1.40 15.17 -16.97
CA SER A 48 0.03 15.37 -17.18
C SER A 48 0.90 14.32 -16.47
N HIS A 49 0.31 13.21 -16.00
CA HIS A 49 0.97 12.13 -15.26
C HIS A 49 1.68 12.59 -13.97
N LYS A 50 1.13 13.62 -13.30
CA LYS A 50 1.60 14.09 -11.99
C LYS A 50 0.56 13.81 -10.92
N LEU A 51 1.01 13.60 -9.68
CA LEU A 51 0.11 13.47 -8.54
C LEU A 51 -0.85 14.66 -8.44
N GLU A 52 -2.15 14.37 -8.42
CA GLU A 52 -3.21 15.36 -8.28
C GLU A 52 -3.40 15.73 -6.81
N VAL A 53 -2.45 16.48 -6.24
CA VAL A 53 -2.42 16.82 -4.81
C VAL A 53 -3.65 17.59 -4.30
N ASN A 54 -4.46 18.16 -5.20
CA ASN A 54 -5.72 18.82 -4.87
C ASN A 54 -6.89 17.82 -4.67
N ASN A 55 -6.69 16.54 -5.01
CA ASN A 55 -7.64 15.50 -4.68
C ASN A 55 -7.82 15.43 -3.15
N PRO A 56 -9.07 15.44 -2.63
CA PRO A 56 -9.32 15.48 -1.19
C PRO A 56 -8.65 14.36 -0.38
N ASP A 57 -8.47 13.17 -0.96
CA ASP A 57 -7.85 12.04 -0.27
C ASP A 57 -6.32 12.19 -0.20
N LEU A 58 -5.67 12.61 -1.30
CA LEU A 58 -4.25 12.96 -1.27
C LEU A 58 -3.96 14.14 -0.34
N ALA A 59 -4.80 15.17 -0.38
CA ALA A 59 -4.68 16.32 0.51
C ALA A 59 -4.87 15.92 1.98
N ALA A 60 -5.71 14.93 2.27
CA ALA A 60 -5.84 14.37 3.62
C ALA A 60 -4.56 13.61 4.02
N ASP A 61 -4.00 12.79 3.13
CA ASP A 61 -2.77 12.03 3.39
C ASP A 61 -1.57 12.95 3.66
N LEU A 62 -1.42 14.02 2.88
CA LEU A 62 -0.40 15.05 3.11
C LEU A 62 -0.52 15.75 4.47
N LYS A 63 -1.70 15.71 5.11
CA LYS A 63 -1.95 16.23 6.47
C LYS A 63 -1.81 15.16 7.56
N GLY A 64 -1.28 13.99 7.23
CA GLY A 64 -1.18 12.86 8.16
C GLY A 64 -2.39 11.92 8.12
N GLY A 65 -3.21 11.97 7.07
CA GLY A 65 -4.18 10.92 6.73
C GLY A 65 -3.52 9.65 6.19
N CYS A 66 -4.32 8.62 5.93
CA CYS A 66 -3.87 7.36 5.34
C CYS A 66 -5.02 6.72 4.55
N LYS A 67 -5.45 7.38 3.48
CA LYS A 67 -6.60 7.04 2.66
C LYS A 67 -6.22 6.46 1.31
N THR A 68 -5.11 6.90 0.73
CA THR A 68 -4.65 6.48 -0.59
C THR A 68 -3.59 5.40 -0.49
N ILE A 69 -3.28 4.74 -1.62
CA ILE A 69 -2.12 3.83 -1.72
C ILE A 69 -0.82 4.50 -1.24
N TYR A 70 -0.66 5.80 -1.51
CA TYR A 70 0.51 6.56 -1.10
C TYR A 70 0.56 6.77 0.41
N GLY A 71 -0.58 7.08 1.05
CA GLY A 71 -0.68 7.20 2.50
C GLY A 71 -0.33 5.89 3.20
N VAL A 72 -0.89 4.78 2.73
CA VAL A 72 -0.61 3.45 3.31
C VAL A 72 0.86 3.08 3.16
N ILE A 73 1.44 3.27 1.97
CA ILE A 73 2.84 2.95 1.74
C ILE A 73 3.79 3.84 2.51
N THR A 74 3.45 5.12 2.66
CA THR A 74 4.20 6.02 3.54
C THR A 74 4.22 5.47 4.97
N ARG A 75 3.07 5.05 5.53
CA ARG A 75 3.01 4.48 6.89
C ARG A 75 3.81 3.19 7.05
N ILE A 76 3.76 2.32 6.05
CA ILE A 76 4.57 1.10 6.05
C ILE A 76 6.06 1.47 6.06
N LEU A 77 6.50 2.37 5.18
CA LEU A 77 7.90 2.75 5.09
C LEU A 77 8.39 3.48 6.35
N GLU A 78 7.58 4.36 6.94
CA GLU A 78 7.87 5.00 8.22
C GLU A 78 8.05 3.96 9.34
N ALA A 79 7.14 3.00 9.46
CA ALA A 79 7.24 1.92 10.43
C ALA A 79 8.49 1.05 10.19
N ARG A 80 8.85 0.77 8.94
CA ARG A 80 10.09 0.04 8.61
C ARG A 80 11.33 0.82 8.98
N MET A 81 11.36 2.12 8.72
CA MET A 81 12.48 3.00 9.07
C MET A 81 12.67 3.07 10.58
N ALA A 82 11.59 3.27 11.33
CA ALA A 82 11.62 3.33 12.79
C ALA A 82 12.13 2.02 13.43
N ASN A 83 11.84 0.88 12.81
CA ASN A 83 12.22 -0.45 13.30
C ASN A 83 13.45 -1.05 12.62
N ASN A 84 14.12 -0.30 11.73
CA ASN A 84 15.25 -0.79 10.92
C ASN A 84 14.95 -2.12 10.19
N ALA A 85 13.75 -2.26 9.63
CA ALA A 85 13.22 -3.51 9.04
C ALA A 85 13.78 -3.85 7.64
N GLY A 86 14.68 -3.02 7.11
CA GLY A 86 15.33 -3.20 5.82
C GLY A 86 14.48 -2.77 4.62
N PRO A 87 15.04 -2.91 3.40
CA PRO A 87 14.41 -2.40 2.17
C PRO A 87 13.13 -3.17 1.81
N LEU A 88 12.32 -2.51 0.98
CA LEU A 88 11.04 -3.01 0.47
C LEU A 88 10.93 -2.63 -1.02
N THR A 89 10.55 -3.58 -1.87
CA THR A 89 10.25 -3.31 -3.28
C THR A 89 8.76 -3.03 -3.45
N LEU A 90 8.43 -1.97 -4.19
CA LEU A 90 7.09 -1.71 -4.67
C LEU A 90 7.00 -2.20 -6.12
N LEU A 91 6.05 -3.09 -6.41
CA LEU A 91 5.82 -3.64 -7.74
C LEU A 91 4.48 -3.10 -8.27
N ASN A 92 4.56 -2.35 -9.36
CA ASN A 92 3.45 -1.72 -10.07
C ASN A 92 3.29 -2.27 -11.49
#